data_AF-A0A917GSB6-F1
#
_entry.id   AF-A0A917GSB6-F1
#
_cell.length_a   1.000
_cell.length_b   1.000
_cell.length_c   1.000
_cell.angle_alpha   90.00
_cell.angle_beta   90.00
_cell.angle_gamma   90.00
#
_symmetry.space_group_name_H-M   'P 1'
#
loop_
_entity.id
_entity.type
_entity.pdbx_description
1 polymer ?
#
loop_
_entity_poly.entity_id
_entity_poly.type
_entity_poly.pdbx_seq_one_letter_code
_entity_poly.pdbx_strand_id
1 'polypeptide(L)'
;MKKSIFSLAIITLLFVACKKEQDPFQISKQNIGLLTDSTQVKELKAVLVNDSVVERLLDKEFSFNRTDIDVFDKAGNKLLTLTPKVLVDSTSTIETIKILDSRFKTDKGISTKSTFADIEKNYKISSIQNTLKNIVVFVNEINAFFTIDKSQLPAELQFDTSKKIEAVQIPGNAKIKYFMIGW
;
A
#
# COMPACT_ATOMS: atom_id res chain seq x y z
N MET A 1 9.70 -54.88 24.05
CA MET A 1 9.87 -53.41 23.92
C MET A 1 9.84 -52.94 22.46
N LYS A 2 8.78 -53.24 21.68
CA LYS A 2 8.70 -52.87 20.24
C LYS A 2 7.36 -52.27 19.80
N LYS A 3 6.40 -52.06 20.72
CA LYS A 3 5.07 -51.51 20.40
C LYS A 3 4.91 -50.01 20.73
N SER A 4 5.85 -49.41 21.47
CA SER A 4 5.79 -47.99 21.85
C SER A 4 6.38 -47.04 20.80
N ILE A 5 7.27 -47.55 19.92
CA ILE A 5 7.97 -46.71 18.93
C ILE A 5 7.07 -46.37 17.73
N PHE A 6 6.06 -47.20 17.44
CA PHE A 6 5.10 -46.96 16.35
C PHE A 6 4.04 -45.90 16.70
N SER A 7 3.80 -45.64 17.99
CA SER A 7 2.79 -44.66 18.42
C SER A 7 3.30 -43.21 18.42
N LEU A 8 4.63 -43.00 18.37
CA LEU A 8 5.22 -41.66 18.35
C LEU A 8 5.38 -41.09 16.92
N ALA A 9 5.33 -41.94 15.90
CA ALA A 9 5.44 -41.53 14.50
C ALA A 9 4.13 -40.97 13.90
N ILE A 10 2.99 -41.18 14.56
CA ILE A 10 1.66 -40.73 14.07
C ILE A 10 1.29 -39.32 14.56
N ILE A 11 1.91 -38.83 15.64
CA ILE A 11 1.60 -37.50 16.20
C ILE A 11 2.32 -36.36 15.45
N THR A 12 3.37 -36.65 14.67
CA THR A 12 4.12 -35.65 13.91
C THR A 12 3.50 -35.27 12.56
N LEU A 13 2.45 -35.96 12.10
CA LEU A 13 1.77 -35.63 10.83
C LEU A 13 0.67 -34.56 10.93
N LEU A 14 0.40 -34.00 12.12
CA LEU A 14 -0.66 -32.99 12.29
C LEU A 14 -0.21 -31.54 12.03
N PHE A 15 1.05 -31.30 11.64
CA PHE A 15 1.51 -29.98 11.21
C PHE A 15 1.52 -29.82 9.69
N VAL A 16 0.52 -30.38 8.98
CA VAL A 16 0.15 -29.83 7.67
C VAL A 16 -0.46 -28.46 7.94
N ALA A 17 0.40 -27.46 8.14
CA ALA A 17 0.02 -26.07 8.14
C ALA A 17 -0.73 -25.85 6.84
N CYS A 18 -2.05 -25.65 6.97
CA CYS A 18 -2.90 -25.22 5.88
C CYS A 18 -2.29 -23.90 5.40
N LYS A 19 -1.52 -23.94 4.30
CA LYS A 19 -1.03 -22.72 3.65
C LYS A 19 -2.27 -22.02 3.14
N LYS A 20 -2.85 -21.14 3.97
CA LYS A 20 -3.90 -20.24 3.53
C LYS A 20 -3.28 -19.43 2.40
N GLU A 21 -3.87 -19.53 1.23
CA GLU A 21 -3.42 -18.78 0.07
C GLU A 21 -3.45 -17.29 0.45
N GLN A 22 -2.30 -16.62 0.31
CA GLN A 22 -2.17 -15.21 0.65
C GLN A 22 -3.04 -14.41 -0.31
N ASP A 23 -3.98 -13.62 0.21
CA ASP A 23 -4.83 -12.77 -0.62
C ASP A 23 -3.95 -11.73 -1.34
N PRO A 24 -3.89 -11.74 -2.68
CA PRO A 24 -3.02 -10.84 -3.45
C PRO A 24 -3.40 -9.35 -3.27
N PHE A 25 -4.63 -9.07 -2.82
CA PHE A 25 -5.12 -7.70 -2.61
C PHE A 25 -5.12 -7.28 -1.13
N GLN A 26 -4.64 -8.12 -0.22
CA GLN A 26 -4.53 -7.75 1.19
C GLN A 26 -3.33 -6.83 1.41
N ILE A 27 -3.55 -5.71 2.11
CA ILE A 27 -2.54 -4.78 2.58
C ILE A 27 -2.37 -4.97 4.09
N SER A 28 -1.14 -5.25 4.51
CA SER A 28 -0.71 -5.15 5.89
C SER A 28 0.43 -4.14 6.02
N LYS A 29 0.95 -3.96 7.24
CA LYS A 29 2.04 -3.01 7.52
C LYS A 29 3.31 -3.28 6.69
N GLN A 30 3.62 -4.55 6.44
CA GLN A 30 4.90 -4.98 5.85
C GLN A 30 4.72 -5.82 4.57
N ASN A 31 3.47 -6.01 4.12
CA ASN A 31 3.22 -6.71 2.88
C ASN A 31 1.99 -6.19 2.13
N ILE A 32 1.99 -6.38 0.82
CA ILE A 32 0.84 -6.21 -0.06
C ILE A 32 0.77 -7.46 -0.93
N GLY A 33 -0.18 -8.34 -0.66
CA GLY A 33 -0.19 -9.67 -1.24
C GLY A 33 1.12 -10.40 -0.95
N LEU A 34 1.87 -10.72 -2.00
CA LEU A 34 3.18 -11.38 -1.90
C LEU A 34 4.37 -10.40 -1.84
N LEU A 35 4.16 -9.10 -2.11
CA LEU A 35 5.21 -8.09 -1.98
C LEU A 35 5.49 -7.81 -0.51
N THR A 36 6.76 -7.69 -0.14
CA THR A 36 7.24 -7.38 1.22
C THR A 36 8.23 -6.20 1.20
N ASP A 37 8.48 -5.62 2.37
CA ASP A 37 9.51 -4.58 2.59
C ASP A 37 10.95 -5.02 2.23
N SER A 38 11.19 -6.33 2.13
CA SER A 38 12.43 -6.96 1.70
C SER A 38 12.49 -7.31 0.21
N THR A 39 11.37 -7.23 -0.52
CA THR A 39 11.32 -7.57 -1.95
C THR A 39 12.21 -6.62 -2.74
N GLN A 40 13.15 -7.18 -3.50
CA GLN A 40 14.04 -6.40 -4.35
C GLN A 40 13.40 -6.10 -5.71
N VAL A 41 13.80 -5.01 -6.35
CA VAL A 41 13.32 -4.63 -7.69
C VAL A 41 13.45 -5.77 -8.70
N LYS A 42 14.58 -6.50 -8.70
CA LYS A 42 14.82 -7.64 -9.60
C LYS A 42 13.84 -8.81 -9.40
N GLU A 43 13.20 -8.90 -8.24
CA GLU A 43 12.30 -10.00 -7.85
C GLU A 43 10.84 -9.71 -8.22
N LEU A 44 10.50 -8.45 -8.56
CA LEU A 44 9.12 -8.02 -8.79
C LEU A 44 8.40 -8.86 -9.84
N LYS A 45 9.07 -9.20 -10.95
CA LYS A 45 8.48 -10.05 -12.01
C LYS A 45 8.16 -11.47 -11.53
N ALA A 46 8.93 -11.98 -10.58
CA ALA A 46 8.73 -13.30 -10.00
C ALA A 46 7.67 -13.29 -8.88
N VAL A 47 7.50 -12.16 -8.17
CA VAL A 47 6.49 -12.01 -7.13
C VAL A 47 5.11 -11.70 -7.73
N LEU A 48 5.08 -10.92 -8.81
CA LEU A 48 3.87 -10.44 -9.47
C LEU A 48 3.57 -11.21 -10.77
N VAL A 49 3.70 -12.54 -10.75
CA VAL A 49 3.59 -13.41 -11.94
C VAL A 49 2.27 -13.25 -12.70
N ASN A 50 1.20 -12.92 -11.99
CA ASN A 50 -0.13 -12.75 -12.58
C ASN A 50 -0.39 -11.35 -13.13
N ASP A 51 0.51 -10.42 -12.88
CA ASP A 51 0.39 -9.01 -13.23
C ASP A 51 1.43 -8.63 -14.28
N SER A 52 1.14 -7.57 -15.03
CA SER A 52 2.08 -6.97 -15.97
C SER A 52 2.90 -5.89 -15.25
N VAL A 53 4.19 -6.16 -15.06
CA VAL A 53 5.13 -5.22 -14.42
C VAL A 53 5.82 -4.40 -15.51
N VAL A 54 5.62 -3.08 -15.48
CA VAL A 54 6.24 -2.13 -16.40
C VAL A 54 7.20 -1.23 -15.62
N GLU A 55 8.49 -1.51 -15.75
CA GLU A 55 9.54 -0.63 -15.24
C GLU A 55 9.68 0.58 -16.17
N ARG A 56 9.46 1.80 -15.65
CA ARG A 56 9.80 3.02 -16.38
C ARG A 56 11.29 3.27 -16.19
N LEU A 57 12.10 2.71 -17.09
CA LEU A 57 13.50 3.08 -17.17
C LEU A 57 13.62 4.48 -17.80
N LEU A 58 14.63 5.23 -17.35
CA LEU A 58 14.93 6.59 -17.80
C LEU A 58 14.95 6.68 -19.33
N ASP A 59 13.86 7.17 -19.92
CA ASP A 59 13.83 7.51 -21.34
C ASP A 59 14.52 8.86 -21.52
N LYS A 60 15.61 8.86 -22.28
CA LYS A 60 16.62 9.93 -22.36
C LYS A 60 16.13 11.25 -22.94
N GLU A 61 14.87 11.37 -23.36
CA GLU A 61 14.45 12.56 -24.10
C GLU A 61 13.50 13.49 -23.35
N PHE A 62 12.44 13.05 -22.64
CA PHE A 62 11.48 14.03 -22.08
C PHE A 62 10.69 13.57 -20.83
N SER A 63 11.20 12.64 -20.04
CA SER A 63 10.52 12.22 -18.81
C SER A 63 11.23 12.75 -17.57
N PHE A 64 10.55 13.61 -16.80
CA PHE A 64 10.90 13.90 -15.40
C PHE A 64 11.35 12.60 -14.73
N ASN A 65 12.52 12.61 -14.07
CA ASN A 65 13.22 11.49 -13.39
C ASN A 65 12.32 10.56 -12.55
N ARG A 66 11.43 9.80 -13.19
CA ARG A 66 10.47 8.91 -12.53
C ARG A 66 10.95 7.49 -12.75
N THR A 67 11.77 7.05 -11.81
CA THR A 67 12.21 5.66 -11.60
C THR A 67 11.15 4.81 -10.91
N ASP A 68 9.89 5.26 -10.98
CA ASP A 68 8.73 4.55 -10.47
C ASP A 68 8.44 3.33 -11.36
N ILE A 69 8.03 2.23 -10.72
CA ILE A 69 7.66 0.98 -11.38
C ILE A 69 6.15 0.86 -11.32
N ASP A 70 5.51 0.76 -12.47
CA ASP A 70 4.05 0.63 -12.54
C ASP A 70 3.65 -0.84 -12.68
N VAL A 71 2.65 -1.24 -11.90
CA VAL A 71 2.08 -2.59 -11.95
C VAL A 71 0.67 -2.50 -12.53
N PHE A 72 0.38 -3.34 -13.51
CA PHE A 72 -0.90 -3.40 -14.21
C PHE A 72 -1.48 -4.81 -14.13
N ASP A 73 -2.81 -4.95 -14.16
CA ASP A 73 -3.40 -6.25 -14.42
C ASP A 73 -3.32 -6.62 -15.91
N LYS A 74 -3.71 -7.86 -16.25
CA LYS A 74 -3.74 -8.34 -17.63
C LYS A 74 -4.71 -7.58 -18.55
N ALA A 75 -5.65 -6.83 -17.98
CA ALA A 75 -6.56 -5.98 -18.75
C ALA A 75 -5.99 -4.56 -18.96
N GLY A 76 -4.80 -4.26 -18.43
CA GLY A 76 -4.14 -2.97 -18.55
C GLY A 76 -4.57 -1.94 -17.51
N ASN A 77 -5.32 -2.33 -16.48
CA ASN A 77 -5.67 -1.42 -15.39
C ASN A 77 -4.48 -1.25 -14.46
N LYS A 78 -4.15 0.00 -14.13
CA LYS A 78 -3.04 0.31 -13.24
C LYS A 78 -3.41 -0.02 -11.78
N LEU A 79 -2.64 -0.92 -11.17
CA LEU A 79 -2.85 -1.42 -9.82
C LEU A 79 -2.09 -0.59 -8.79
N LEU A 80 -0.76 -0.50 -9.00
CA LEU A 80 0.19 0.06 -8.06
C LEU A 80 1.23 0.92 -8.80
N THR A 81 1.85 1.83 -8.06
CA THR A 81 3.14 2.44 -8.43
C THR A 81 4.11 2.22 -7.28
N LEU A 82 5.24 1.58 -7.56
CA LEU A 82 6.30 1.28 -6.60
C LEU A 82 7.46 2.25 -6.80
N THR A 83 7.94 2.85 -5.72
CA THR A 83 9.12 3.71 -5.73
C THR A 83 10.24 3.02 -4.94
N PRO A 84 11.38 2.66 -5.57
CA PRO A 84 12.52 2.05 -4.89
C PRO A 84 13.25 3.03 -3.96
N LYS A 85 13.92 2.52 -2.91
CA LYS A 85 14.76 3.31 -1.99
C LYS A 85 15.97 3.93 -2.69
N VAL A 86 16.55 3.18 -3.64
CA VAL A 86 17.71 3.59 -4.42
C VAL A 86 17.37 3.47 -5.89
N LEU A 87 17.50 4.60 -6.58
CA LEU A 87 17.15 4.70 -7.99
C LEU A 87 18.13 3.91 -8.86
N VAL A 88 17.59 3.21 -9.86
CA VAL A 88 18.39 2.44 -10.84
C VAL A 88 19.25 1.34 -10.18
N ASP A 89 18.81 0.79 -9.05
CA ASP A 89 19.44 -0.36 -8.39
C ASP A 89 18.46 -1.53 -8.27
N SER A 90 18.77 -2.61 -8.98
CA SER A 90 17.95 -3.83 -9.02
C SER A 90 17.89 -4.58 -7.68
N THR A 91 18.84 -4.35 -6.79
CA THR A 91 18.88 -4.92 -5.44
C THR A 91 18.21 -4.02 -4.40
N SER A 92 17.82 -2.81 -4.80
CA SER A 92 17.04 -1.91 -3.94
C SER A 92 15.69 -2.52 -3.58
N THR A 93 15.24 -2.27 -2.36
CA THR A 93 13.88 -2.61 -1.93
C THR A 93 12.94 -1.44 -2.16
N ILE A 94 11.64 -1.70 -2.06
CA ILE A 94 10.60 -0.69 -2.29
C ILE A 94 10.49 0.21 -1.05
N GLU A 95 10.44 1.52 -1.26
CA GLU A 95 10.26 2.53 -0.20
C GLU A 95 8.78 2.88 -0.04
N THR A 96 8.10 3.14 -1.15
CA THR A 96 6.68 3.50 -1.12
C THR A 96 5.89 2.78 -2.19
N ILE A 97 4.64 2.47 -1.85
CA ILE A 97 3.69 1.81 -2.75
C ILE A 97 2.44 2.65 -2.79
N LYS A 98 2.15 3.21 -3.96
CA LYS A 98 0.91 3.93 -4.24
C LYS A 98 -0.19 2.98 -4.68
N ILE A 99 -1.28 2.96 -3.93
CA ILE A 99 -2.45 2.12 -4.21
C ILE A 99 -3.42 2.88 -5.11
N LEU A 100 -3.78 2.30 -6.24
CA LEU A 100 -4.69 2.91 -7.22
C LEU A 100 -5.96 2.07 -7.41
N ASP A 101 -5.85 0.75 -7.34
CA ASP A 101 -6.98 -0.16 -7.50
C ASP A 101 -7.74 -0.40 -6.18
N SER A 102 -9.08 -0.38 -6.26
CA SER A 102 -9.97 -0.53 -5.10
C SER A 102 -10.10 -1.95 -4.54
N ARG A 103 -9.59 -2.96 -5.26
CA ARG A 103 -9.52 -4.34 -4.77
C ARG A 103 -8.60 -4.45 -3.56
N PHE A 104 -7.54 -3.63 -3.53
CA PHE A 104 -6.61 -3.61 -2.41
C PHE A 104 -7.24 -3.07 -1.13
N LYS A 105 -7.14 -3.84 -0.05
CA LYS A 105 -7.77 -3.53 1.24
C LYS A 105 -6.82 -3.77 2.40
N THR A 106 -6.84 -2.87 3.36
CA THR A 106 -6.16 -3.12 4.65
C THR A 106 -6.86 -4.24 5.43
N ASP A 107 -6.21 -4.75 6.49
CA ASP A 107 -6.83 -5.70 7.42
C ASP A 107 -8.15 -5.20 8.04
N LYS A 108 -8.34 -3.88 8.13
CA LYS A 108 -9.58 -3.24 8.59
C LYS A 108 -10.50 -2.79 7.45
N GLY A 109 -10.23 -3.23 6.22
CA GLY A 109 -11.09 -3.04 5.06
C GLY A 109 -11.00 -1.68 4.36
N ILE A 110 -9.98 -0.85 4.66
CA ILE A 110 -9.81 0.45 4.00
C ILE A 110 -9.24 0.26 2.60
N SER A 111 -9.84 0.93 1.62
CA SER A 111 -9.44 0.92 0.19
C SER A 111 -9.50 2.32 -0.42
N THR A 112 -9.17 2.45 -1.71
CA THR A 112 -9.29 3.72 -2.44
C THR A 112 -10.74 4.23 -2.57
N LYS A 113 -11.74 3.38 -2.28
CA LYS A 113 -13.17 3.77 -2.24
C LYS A 113 -13.62 4.28 -0.88
N SER A 114 -12.78 4.18 0.14
CA SER A 114 -13.10 4.62 1.50
C SER A 114 -13.11 6.15 1.60
N THR A 115 -13.72 6.64 2.67
CA THR A 115 -13.83 8.06 3.03
C THR A 115 -12.96 8.40 4.24
N PHE A 116 -12.85 9.69 4.56
CA PHE A 116 -12.17 10.13 5.77
C PHE A 116 -12.80 9.53 7.05
N ALA A 117 -14.13 9.47 7.12
CA ALA A 117 -14.83 8.85 8.26
C ALA A 117 -14.49 7.36 8.43
N ASP A 118 -14.30 6.63 7.32
CA ASP A 118 -13.88 5.23 7.39
C ASP A 118 -12.47 5.10 7.99
N ILE A 119 -11.55 5.99 7.63
CA ILE A 119 -10.19 6.02 8.20
C ILE A 119 -10.28 6.30 9.71
N GLU A 120 -10.97 7.37 10.10
CA GLU A 120 -11.09 7.81 11.50
C GLU A 120 -11.75 6.74 12.39
N LYS A 121 -12.76 6.04 11.86
CA LYS A 121 -13.44 4.94 12.57
C LYS A 121 -12.54 3.73 12.81
N ASN A 122 -11.64 3.42 11.88
CA ASN A 122 -10.85 2.18 11.92
C ASN A 122 -9.42 2.38 12.45
N TYR A 123 -8.88 3.59 12.37
CA TYR A 123 -7.50 3.89 12.70
C TYR A 123 -7.33 5.20 13.45
N LYS A 124 -6.35 5.23 14.36
CA LYS A 124 -5.91 6.46 15.00
C LYS A 124 -5.09 7.30 14.01
N ILE A 125 -5.62 8.48 13.67
CA ILE A 125 -4.89 9.47 12.86
C ILE A 125 -3.66 9.94 13.66
N SER A 126 -2.49 9.83 13.03
CA SER A 126 -1.20 10.19 13.62
C SER A 126 -0.87 11.67 13.41
N SER A 127 -1.11 12.17 12.19
CA SER A 127 -0.96 13.58 11.85
C SER A 127 -1.70 13.91 10.56
N ILE A 128 -1.94 15.20 10.33
CA ILE A 128 -2.51 15.73 9.08
C ILE A 128 -1.58 16.82 8.58
N GLN A 129 -1.09 16.68 7.35
CA GLN A 129 -0.27 17.68 6.68
C GLN A 129 -1.09 18.45 5.65
N ASN A 130 -0.98 19.77 5.71
CA ASN A 130 -1.63 20.69 4.77
C ASN A 130 -0.65 21.02 3.64
N THR A 131 -0.96 20.58 2.41
CA THR A 131 -0.14 20.85 1.21
C THR A 131 -0.86 21.82 0.28
N LEU A 132 -0.22 22.23 -0.82
CA LEU A 132 -0.80 23.18 -1.76
C LEU A 132 -2.18 22.75 -2.30
N LYS A 133 -2.32 21.48 -2.70
CA LYS A 133 -3.54 20.97 -3.36
C LYS A 133 -4.29 19.90 -2.57
N ASN A 134 -3.66 19.33 -1.55
CA ASN A 134 -4.20 18.20 -0.82
C ASN A 134 -3.97 18.37 0.68
N ILE A 135 -4.70 17.59 1.47
CA ILE A 135 -4.25 17.20 2.80
C ILE A 135 -3.71 15.76 2.73
N VAL A 136 -2.74 15.46 3.59
CA VAL A 136 -2.18 14.11 3.74
C VAL A 136 -2.41 13.65 5.17
N VAL A 137 -3.20 12.59 5.34
CA VAL A 137 -3.57 12.01 6.63
C VAL A 137 -2.69 10.80 6.89
N PHE A 138 -1.86 10.85 7.94
CA PHE A 138 -0.92 9.78 8.29
C PHE A 138 -1.52 8.82 9.33
N VAL A 139 -1.29 7.52 9.12
CA VAL A 139 -1.66 6.43 10.02
C VAL A 139 -0.44 5.54 10.25
N ASN A 140 0.31 5.80 11.32
CA ASN A 140 1.55 5.10 11.64
C ASN A 140 1.36 3.62 12.00
N GLU A 141 0.15 3.23 12.41
CA GLU A 141 -0.17 1.82 12.73
C GLU A 141 0.14 0.89 11.55
N ILE A 142 -0.19 1.34 10.32
CA ILE A 142 -0.05 0.57 9.08
C ILE A 142 0.93 1.22 8.09
N ASN A 143 1.73 2.20 8.55
CA ASN A 143 2.61 3.01 7.72
C ASN A 143 1.91 3.61 6.47
N ALA A 144 0.63 3.97 6.61
CA ALA A 144 -0.14 4.51 5.49
C ALA A 144 -0.25 6.03 5.54
N PHE A 145 -0.34 6.64 4.36
CA PHE A 145 -0.68 8.04 4.24
C PHE A 145 -1.70 8.26 3.11
N PHE A 146 -2.83 8.85 3.47
CA PHE A 146 -4.00 9.04 2.63
C PHE A 146 -4.03 10.46 2.08
N THR A 147 -4.10 10.61 0.76
CA THR A 147 -4.19 11.91 0.11
C THR A 147 -5.64 12.25 -0.19
N ILE A 148 -6.11 13.40 0.32
CA ILE A 148 -7.45 13.93 0.06
C ILE A 148 -7.30 15.28 -0.61
N ASP A 149 -8.01 15.47 -1.73
CA ASP A 149 -7.97 16.72 -2.49
C ASP A 149 -8.60 17.87 -1.68
N LYS A 150 -8.00 19.06 -1.71
CA LYS A 150 -8.52 20.21 -0.95
C LYS A 150 -9.92 20.63 -1.38
N SER A 151 -10.32 20.32 -2.61
CA SER A 151 -11.70 20.52 -3.07
C SER A 151 -12.75 19.79 -2.23
N GLN A 152 -12.36 18.78 -1.44
CA GLN A 152 -13.25 18.07 -0.52
C GLN A 152 -13.43 18.78 0.84
N LEU A 153 -12.65 19.83 1.13
CA LEU A 153 -12.72 20.57 2.40
C LEU A 153 -13.59 21.83 2.30
N PRO A 154 -14.03 22.41 3.43
CA PRO A 154 -14.65 23.73 3.46
C PRO A 154 -13.77 24.79 2.78
N ALA A 155 -14.40 25.75 2.08
CA ALA A 155 -13.73 26.75 1.26
C ALA A 155 -12.60 27.52 2.00
N GLU A 156 -12.79 27.78 3.29
CA GLU A 156 -11.82 28.47 4.16
C GLU A 156 -10.49 27.73 4.37
N LEU A 157 -10.45 26.42 4.13
CA LEU A 157 -9.26 25.56 4.26
C LEU A 157 -8.59 25.25 2.92
N GLN A 158 -9.20 25.64 1.79
CA GLN A 158 -8.74 25.24 0.47
C GLN A 158 -7.49 26.00 -0.02
N PHE A 159 -7.28 27.23 0.45
CA PHE A 159 -6.27 28.12 -0.12
C PHE A 159 -5.07 28.37 0.80
N ASP A 160 -5.26 28.33 2.11
CA ASP A 160 -4.20 28.62 3.08
C ASP A 160 -3.46 27.33 3.48
N THR A 161 -2.18 27.24 3.13
CA THR A 161 -1.31 26.10 3.49
C THR A 161 -0.62 26.25 4.83
N SER A 162 -0.62 27.46 5.41
CA SER A 162 0.01 27.74 6.71
C SER A 162 -0.88 27.32 7.88
N LYS A 163 -2.19 27.25 7.66
CA LYS A 163 -3.15 26.80 8.66
C LYS A 163 -2.96 25.31 8.96
N LYS A 164 -2.89 25.01 10.25
CA LYS A 164 -3.04 23.64 10.74
C LYS A 164 -4.49 23.22 10.55
N ILE A 165 -4.69 22.03 9.96
CA ILE A 165 -6.01 21.42 9.77
C ILE A 165 -6.14 20.29 10.78
N GLU A 166 -7.19 20.35 11.60
CA GLU A 166 -7.53 19.31 12.57
C GLU A 166 -8.55 18.32 11.97
N ALA A 167 -8.56 17.09 12.49
CA ALA A 167 -9.42 16.01 11.99
C ALA A 167 -10.91 16.41 11.95
N VAL A 168 -11.38 17.10 13.00
CA VAL A 168 -12.77 17.56 13.14
C VAL A 168 -13.22 18.55 12.05
N GLN A 169 -12.28 19.15 11.32
CA GLN A 169 -12.57 20.09 10.25
C GLN A 169 -12.67 19.41 8.86
N ILE A 170 -12.31 18.13 8.78
CA ILE A 170 -12.37 17.36 7.53
C ILE A 170 -13.75 16.71 7.42
N PRO A 171 -14.51 16.95 6.34
CA PRO A 171 -15.80 16.31 6.16
C PRO A 171 -15.66 14.78 6.13
N GLY A 172 -16.48 14.08 6.90
CA GLY A 172 -16.43 12.61 6.98
C GLY A 172 -16.60 11.91 5.62
N ASN A 173 -17.38 12.50 4.71
CA ASN A 173 -17.60 11.98 3.36
C ASN A 173 -16.49 12.35 2.35
N ALA A 174 -15.43 13.05 2.77
CA ALA A 174 -14.32 13.41 1.91
C ALA A 174 -13.67 12.15 1.32
N LYS A 175 -13.56 12.12 -0.01
CA LYS A 175 -13.04 10.95 -0.74
C LYS A 175 -11.52 10.91 -0.73
N ILE A 176 -10.98 9.71 -0.58
CA ILE A 176 -9.55 9.46 -0.76
C ILE A 176 -9.24 9.54 -2.26
N LYS A 177 -8.25 10.35 -2.63
CA LYS A 177 -7.75 10.45 -4.02
C LYS A 177 -6.88 9.24 -4.38
N TYR A 178 -5.98 8.91 -3.46
CA TYR A 178 -5.17 7.69 -3.41
C TYR A 178 -4.55 7.61 -2.01
N PHE A 179 -3.96 6.48 -1.69
CA PHE A 179 -3.11 6.37 -0.50
C PHE A 179 -1.86 5.57 -0.82
N MET A 180 -0.88 5.69 0.05
CA MET A 180 0.38 4.99 -0.09
C MET A 180 0.72 4.25 1.20
N ILE A 181 1.49 3.18 1.06
CA ILE A 181 2.17 2.48 2.15
C ILE A 181 3.66 2.79 2.06
N GLY A 182 4.28 3.08 3.21
CA GLY A 182 5.73 3.28 3.32
C GLY A 182 6.42 2.11 4.04
N TRP A 183 7.57 1.68 3.53
CA TRP A 183 8.41 0.59 4.02
C TRP A 183 9.87 1.03 4.27
#